data_AF-A0AAU7EAM5-F1
#
_entry.id   AF-A0AAU7EAM5-F1
#
_cell.length_a   1.000
_cell.length_b   1.000
_cell.length_c   1.000
_cell.angle_alpha   90.00
_cell.angle_beta   90.00
_cell.angle_gamma   90.00
#
_symmetry.space_group_name_H-M   'P 1'
#
loop_
_entity.id
_entity.type
_entity.pdbx_description
1 polymer ?
#
loop_
_entity_poly.entity_id
_entity_poly.type
_entity_poly.pdbx_seq_one_letter_code
_entity_poly.pdbx_strand_id
1 'polypeptide(L)'
;MIINKMKIKIRTNQYVMVMALLVSVMLACANDDTGISETQVTIDAVATDDILDAQERAQVTQTISGSASGGYVEDGNAVAIIVNGVTYSTTLSSGIFSAEVSTRDIVKDTDKRIVVLVTSITQTGNDVVKGTSKLVTIDGEVELKEFTHPGLLVNQDAFNRIKAKVDAGTEPWISGWNKLITNPHASLNYNPSPVVKLIRGGGSREEPESDNYSTAFNDAAAAFQTAIRWKVTGDDAYADKSIQILNAWASTCESISGDSNRALAAGIYGYQFANAAEIMRDYEGWSVEDFTDFKKWIVDVFYTVSKDFIDTHYNTCLSHYWANWDLANIANILSISVLIENEEMYDFALNYLKTGDGNGNLNKAIYYIHPDGLGQLQESGRDQGHALLCVGFFGDLARMAYNQGEDLFAYDDNRILKGAEYAAKYNVASLSVPYEPYNNCDNVNQTVISDVGRGNERPIWENLYNHYVVKMGYDSPYLKFAAETYRAEGGGGDYGPNSGGFDSLGFGTLLYSE
;
A
#
# COMPACT_ATOMS: atom_id res chain seq x y z
N MET A 1 -43.30 -19.96 -19.61
CA MET A 1 -43.36 -20.84 -18.42
C MET A 1 -42.36 -20.29 -17.43
N ILE A 2 -42.86 -19.72 -16.32
CA ILE A 2 -42.16 -19.26 -15.11
C ILE A 2 -41.16 -18.11 -15.27
N ILE A 3 -41.63 -16.87 -15.13
CA ILE A 3 -40.86 -15.76 -14.55
C ILE A 3 -41.54 -15.45 -13.22
N ASN A 4 -40.90 -15.81 -12.11
CA ASN A 4 -41.37 -15.40 -10.79
C ASN A 4 -40.17 -15.13 -9.88
N LYS A 5 -40.12 -13.89 -9.39
CA LYS A 5 -39.56 -13.41 -8.12
C LYS A 5 -38.08 -13.70 -7.80
N MET A 6 -37.26 -12.67 -7.98
CA MET A 6 -36.23 -12.34 -7.00
C MET A 6 -36.42 -10.87 -6.59
N LYS A 7 -36.99 -10.67 -5.39
CA LYS A 7 -36.93 -9.39 -4.67
C LYS A 7 -35.52 -9.30 -4.09
N ILE A 8 -34.62 -8.61 -4.76
CA ILE A 8 -33.35 -8.22 -4.14
C ILE A 8 -33.52 -6.76 -3.69
N LYS A 9 -33.37 -6.55 -2.40
CA LYS A 9 -33.37 -5.24 -1.76
C LYS A 9 -31.94 -4.70 -1.89
N ILE A 10 -31.62 -4.10 -3.04
CA ILE A 10 -30.27 -3.67 -3.42
C ILE A 10 -30.05 -2.22 -2.99
N ARG A 11 -28.94 -1.93 -2.31
CA ARG A 11 -28.46 -0.56 -2.00
C ARG A 11 -27.83 0.03 -3.26
N THR A 12 -28.29 1.20 -3.68
CA THR A 12 -28.26 1.68 -5.08
C THR A 12 -27.01 2.48 -5.50
N ASN A 13 -26.10 2.85 -4.60
CA ASN A 13 -25.19 3.98 -4.91
C ASN A 13 -23.82 3.65 -5.52
N GLN A 14 -23.28 2.43 -5.43
CA GLN A 14 -21.93 2.14 -5.97
C GLN A 14 -21.92 1.60 -7.41
N TYR A 15 -23.03 1.06 -7.92
CA TYR A 15 -23.07 0.42 -9.24
C TYR A 15 -23.44 1.34 -10.40
N VAL A 16 -23.97 2.56 -10.15
CA VAL A 16 -24.28 3.50 -11.24
C VAL A 16 -22.99 3.98 -11.93
N MET A 17 -21.90 4.12 -11.16
CA MET A 17 -20.59 4.55 -11.65
C MET A 17 -19.89 3.44 -12.46
N VAL A 18 -19.98 2.19 -11.99
CA VAL A 18 -19.41 1.02 -12.66
C VAL A 18 -20.18 0.68 -13.94
N MET A 19 -21.51 0.77 -13.96
CA MET A 19 -22.31 0.58 -15.18
C MET A 19 -22.10 1.70 -16.22
N ALA A 20 -21.90 2.96 -15.80
CA ALA A 20 -21.65 4.06 -16.73
C ALA A 20 -20.28 3.95 -17.42
N LEU A 21 -19.25 3.47 -16.72
CA LEU A 21 -17.92 3.19 -17.30
C LEU A 21 -17.90 1.90 -18.13
N LEU A 22 -18.64 0.84 -17.73
CA LEU A 22 -18.71 -0.40 -18.50
C LEU A 22 -19.48 -0.27 -19.82
N VAL A 23 -20.43 0.68 -19.93
CA VAL A 23 -21.10 0.98 -21.20
C VAL A 23 -20.15 1.65 -22.20
N SER A 24 -19.07 2.32 -21.74
CA SER A 24 -18.03 2.88 -22.62
C SER A 24 -17.14 1.79 -23.26
N VAL A 25 -17.08 0.59 -22.66
CA VAL A 25 -16.22 -0.51 -23.13
C VAL A 25 -17.00 -1.55 -23.95
N MET A 26 -18.34 -1.61 -23.85
CA MET A 26 -19.16 -2.61 -24.57
C MET A 26 -19.74 -2.20 -25.93
N LEU A 27 -19.37 -1.04 -26.50
CA LEU A 27 -19.74 -0.69 -27.88
C LEU A 27 -18.55 -0.17 -28.71
N ALA A 28 -17.39 -0.83 -28.61
CA ALA A 28 -16.38 -0.78 -29.68
C ALA A 28 -16.71 -1.82 -30.76
N CYS A 29 -17.89 -1.73 -31.38
CA CYS A 29 -18.14 -2.40 -32.65
C CYS A 29 -18.87 -1.45 -33.61
N ALA A 30 -18.25 -1.28 -34.77
CA ALA A 30 -18.63 -0.43 -35.90
C ALA A 30 -18.37 1.07 -35.74
N ASN A 31 -17.15 1.51 -36.09
CA ASN A 31 -17.01 2.74 -36.86
C ASN A 31 -16.02 2.51 -38.02
N ASP A 32 -16.59 2.46 -39.23
CA ASP A 32 -15.90 2.64 -40.50
C ASP A 32 -15.63 4.14 -40.81
N ASP A 33 -15.78 5.05 -39.84
CA ASP A 33 -15.58 6.50 -40.05
C ASP A 33 -14.17 6.96 -39.68
N THR A 34 -13.21 6.70 -40.58
CA THR A 34 -11.88 7.29 -40.50
C THR A 34 -11.95 8.79 -40.81
N GLY A 35 -11.98 9.65 -39.79
CA GLY A 35 -11.84 11.11 -39.97
C GLY A 35 -12.52 12.02 -38.93
N ILE A 36 -13.32 11.48 -38.02
CA ILE A 36 -14.00 12.26 -36.97
C ILE A 36 -13.12 12.33 -35.72
N SER A 37 -12.98 13.50 -35.11
CA SER A 37 -12.24 13.67 -33.86
C SER A 37 -12.95 13.00 -32.68
N GLU A 38 -12.23 12.64 -31.62
CA GLU A 38 -12.86 12.06 -30.43
C GLU A 38 -13.72 13.11 -29.68
N THR A 39 -14.86 12.69 -29.12
CA THR A 39 -15.65 13.53 -28.22
C THR A 39 -14.88 13.83 -26.94
N GLN A 40 -14.76 15.11 -26.62
CA GLN A 40 -14.17 15.63 -25.38
C GLN A 40 -15.27 16.29 -24.54
N VAL A 41 -15.27 16.05 -23.23
CA VAL A 41 -16.22 16.63 -22.27
C VAL A 41 -15.43 17.27 -21.13
N THR A 42 -15.77 18.50 -20.77
CA THR A 42 -15.19 19.22 -19.62
C THR A 42 -16.29 19.65 -18.66
N ILE A 43 -15.93 19.80 -17.39
CA ILE A 43 -16.77 20.40 -16.36
C ILE A 43 -16.06 21.67 -15.91
N ASP A 44 -16.77 22.80 -15.92
CA ASP A 44 -16.24 24.09 -15.45
C ASP A 44 -16.08 24.07 -13.92
N ALA A 45 -15.48 25.11 -13.35
CA ALA A 45 -15.37 25.21 -11.90
C ALA A 45 -16.77 25.29 -11.26
N VAL A 46 -17.05 24.40 -10.31
CA VAL A 46 -18.26 24.43 -9.48
C VAL A 46 -18.02 25.42 -8.34
N ALA A 47 -18.98 26.28 -8.01
CA ALA A 47 -18.77 27.29 -6.97
C ALA A 47 -17.51 28.16 -7.21
N THR A 48 -17.15 28.41 -8.48
CA THR A 48 -15.99 29.21 -8.90
C THR A 48 -14.60 28.56 -8.70
N ASP A 49 -14.41 27.71 -7.69
CA ASP A 49 -13.11 27.13 -7.32
C ASP A 49 -13.15 25.64 -6.97
N ASP A 50 -14.26 24.95 -7.23
CA ASP A 50 -14.52 23.55 -6.86
C ASP A 50 -14.63 23.30 -5.34
N ILE A 51 -14.75 24.36 -4.52
CA ILE A 51 -14.94 24.30 -3.08
C ILE A 51 -16.26 24.99 -2.71
N LEU A 52 -17.19 24.27 -2.06
CA LEU A 52 -18.43 24.89 -1.56
C LEU A 52 -18.21 25.51 -0.19
N ASP A 53 -18.18 26.83 -0.14
CA ASP A 53 -18.08 27.58 1.11
C ASP A 53 -19.40 27.58 1.92
N ALA A 54 -19.40 28.26 3.08
CA ALA A 54 -20.61 28.37 3.90
C ALA A 54 -21.76 29.15 3.22
N GLN A 55 -21.45 30.12 2.38
CA GLN A 55 -22.41 30.95 1.66
C GLN A 55 -23.04 30.19 0.48
N GLU A 56 -22.24 29.41 -0.24
CA GLU A 56 -22.67 28.57 -1.35
C GLU A 56 -23.49 27.40 -0.85
N ARG A 57 -23.11 26.79 0.28
CA ARG A 57 -23.94 25.77 0.96
C ARG A 57 -25.31 26.27 1.41
N ALA A 58 -25.46 27.58 1.62
CA ALA A 58 -26.75 28.16 1.95
C ALA A 58 -27.68 28.28 0.73
N GLN A 59 -27.16 28.15 -0.50
CA GLN A 59 -27.97 28.12 -1.71
C GLN A 59 -28.66 26.77 -1.87
N VAL A 60 -29.88 26.79 -2.41
CA VAL A 60 -30.68 25.57 -2.64
C VAL A 60 -30.05 24.68 -3.72
N THR A 61 -29.46 25.31 -4.74
CA THR A 61 -28.80 24.65 -5.86
C THR A 61 -27.44 25.28 -6.16
N GLN A 62 -26.57 24.49 -6.81
CA GLN A 62 -25.37 24.95 -7.50
C GLN A 62 -25.55 24.77 -9.01
N THR A 63 -25.06 25.73 -9.79
CA THR A 63 -24.99 25.60 -11.24
C THR A 63 -23.82 24.70 -11.62
N ILE A 64 -24.10 23.57 -12.25
CA ILE A 64 -23.09 22.70 -12.85
C ILE A 64 -23.09 22.96 -14.35
N SER A 65 -21.94 23.35 -14.89
CA SER A 65 -21.77 23.71 -16.30
C SER A 65 -20.47 23.14 -16.86
N GLY A 66 -20.36 23.17 -18.18
CA GLY A 66 -19.19 22.69 -18.89
C GLY A 66 -19.40 22.65 -20.39
N SER A 67 -18.47 22.02 -21.10
CA SER A 67 -18.49 21.97 -22.56
C SER A 67 -18.30 20.56 -23.10
N ALA A 68 -18.79 20.34 -24.31
CA ALA A 68 -18.49 19.17 -25.10
C ALA A 68 -18.09 19.59 -26.52
N SER A 69 -17.15 18.87 -27.12
CA SER A 69 -16.69 19.15 -28.49
C SER A 69 -16.12 17.90 -29.17
N GLY A 70 -15.95 17.97 -30.49
CA GLY A 70 -15.47 16.83 -31.28
C GLY A 70 -16.55 15.76 -31.48
N GLY A 71 -16.21 14.69 -32.20
CA GLY A 71 -17.12 13.58 -32.40
C GLY A 71 -18.42 13.98 -33.11
N TYR A 72 -19.52 13.49 -32.54
CA TYR A 72 -20.89 13.75 -32.97
C TYR A 72 -21.61 14.74 -32.05
N VAL A 73 -20.86 15.64 -31.41
CA VAL A 73 -21.43 16.66 -30.50
C VAL A 73 -22.26 17.66 -31.29
N GLU A 74 -23.55 17.71 -30.99
CA GLU A 74 -24.52 18.63 -31.60
C GLU A 74 -25.48 19.20 -30.57
N ASP A 75 -26.12 20.32 -30.92
CA ASP A 75 -27.18 20.93 -30.11
C ASP A 75 -28.33 19.94 -29.91
N GLY A 76 -28.81 19.84 -28.67
CA GLY A 76 -29.85 18.89 -28.29
C GLY A 76 -29.35 17.50 -27.90
N ASN A 77 -28.05 17.20 -28.03
CA ASN A 77 -27.46 15.99 -27.43
C ASN A 77 -27.74 15.97 -25.92
N ALA A 78 -28.08 14.78 -25.40
CA ALA A 78 -28.50 14.62 -24.02
C ALA A 78 -27.29 14.67 -23.07
N VAL A 79 -27.44 15.37 -21.95
CA VAL A 79 -26.44 15.43 -20.89
C VAL A 79 -27.06 14.95 -19.58
N ALA A 80 -26.39 14.02 -18.93
CA ALA A 80 -26.73 13.52 -17.60
C ALA A 80 -25.65 13.93 -16.61
N ILE A 81 -26.01 14.72 -15.60
CA ILE A 81 -25.17 15.08 -14.46
C ILE A 81 -25.60 14.21 -13.28
N ILE A 82 -24.69 13.43 -12.71
CA ILE A 82 -24.96 12.46 -11.65
C ILE A 82 -24.22 12.89 -10.38
N VAL A 83 -24.97 13.07 -9.29
CA VAL A 83 -24.45 13.45 -7.96
C VAL A 83 -25.23 12.69 -6.89
N ASN A 84 -24.55 12.02 -5.96
CA ASN A 84 -25.13 11.21 -4.89
C ASN A 84 -26.18 10.19 -5.41
N GLY A 85 -25.91 9.60 -6.57
CA GLY A 85 -26.81 8.66 -7.26
C GLY A 85 -28.08 9.29 -7.87
N VAL A 86 -28.22 10.62 -7.86
CA VAL A 86 -29.33 11.36 -8.49
C VAL A 86 -28.89 11.88 -9.85
N THR A 87 -29.69 11.63 -10.88
CA THR A 87 -29.45 12.14 -12.24
C THR A 87 -30.24 13.42 -12.51
N TYR A 88 -29.51 14.45 -12.95
CA TYR A 88 -30.00 15.73 -13.44
C TYR A 88 -29.80 15.77 -14.96
N SER A 89 -30.89 15.94 -15.71
CA SER A 89 -30.82 15.96 -17.18
C SER A 89 -30.82 17.39 -17.73
N THR A 90 -29.99 17.62 -18.73
CA THR A 90 -30.00 18.83 -19.56
C THR A 90 -29.62 18.47 -21.00
N THR A 91 -29.47 19.44 -21.88
CA THR A 91 -28.99 19.23 -23.25
C THR A 91 -27.86 20.18 -23.58
N LEU A 92 -27.06 19.80 -24.58
CA LEU A 92 -26.06 20.71 -25.16
C LEU A 92 -26.75 21.81 -25.98
N SER A 93 -26.21 23.02 -25.88
CA SER A 93 -26.52 24.13 -26.78
C SER A 93 -25.24 24.92 -27.04
N SER A 94 -24.91 25.08 -28.31
CA SER A 94 -23.64 25.66 -28.78
C SER A 94 -22.41 25.04 -28.10
N GLY A 95 -22.43 23.71 -27.91
CA GLY A 95 -21.35 22.94 -27.29
C GLY A 95 -21.23 23.11 -25.76
N ILE A 96 -22.18 23.79 -25.11
CA ILE A 96 -22.17 24.05 -23.67
C ILE A 96 -23.39 23.39 -23.02
N PHE A 97 -23.23 22.93 -21.78
CA PHE A 97 -24.34 22.46 -20.95
C PHE A 97 -24.37 23.21 -19.62
N SER A 98 -25.56 23.30 -19.02
CA SER A 98 -25.75 23.83 -17.68
C SER A 98 -26.99 23.23 -17.03
N ALA A 99 -26.93 22.94 -15.73
CA ALA A 99 -28.09 22.55 -14.93
C ALA A 99 -27.94 22.99 -13.47
N GLU A 100 -29.06 23.25 -12.83
CA GLU A 100 -29.13 23.47 -11.38
C GLU A 100 -29.18 22.13 -10.65
N VAL A 101 -28.18 21.85 -9.82
CA VAL A 101 -28.05 20.63 -9.03
C VAL A 101 -28.28 20.96 -7.56
N SER A 102 -29.01 20.10 -6.84
CA SER A 102 -29.26 20.27 -5.41
C SER A 102 -27.94 20.37 -4.63
N THR A 103 -27.73 21.48 -3.93
CA THR A 103 -26.56 21.65 -3.05
C THR A 103 -26.54 20.55 -1.97
N ARG A 104 -27.73 20.10 -1.53
CA ARG A 104 -27.86 19.00 -0.56
C ARG A 104 -27.35 17.68 -1.11
N ASP A 105 -27.48 17.44 -2.41
CA ASP A 105 -27.03 16.19 -3.02
C ASP A 105 -25.52 16.21 -3.18
N ILE A 106 -24.92 17.36 -3.56
CA ILE A 106 -23.46 17.57 -3.58
C ILE A 106 -22.86 17.36 -2.18
N VAL A 107 -23.44 17.98 -1.15
CA VAL A 107 -22.96 17.85 0.24
C VAL A 107 -23.06 16.41 0.74
N LYS A 108 -24.12 15.68 0.37
CA LYS A 108 -24.33 14.29 0.81
C LYS A 108 -23.60 13.25 -0.03
N ASP A 109 -22.98 13.67 -1.13
CA ASP A 109 -22.22 12.74 -1.95
C ASP A 109 -21.03 12.23 -1.17
N THR A 110 -20.88 10.92 -1.11
CA THR A 110 -19.88 10.29 -0.24
C THR A 110 -18.50 10.29 -0.89
N ASP A 111 -18.44 10.25 -2.22
CA ASP A 111 -17.19 10.31 -2.98
C ASP A 111 -16.86 11.73 -3.49
N LYS A 112 -17.74 12.70 -3.22
CA LYS A 112 -17.60 14.12 -3.57
C LYS A 112 -17.41 14.36 -5.08
N ARG A 113 -17.87 13.45 -5.94
CA ARG A 113 -17.65 13.52 -7.39
C ARG A 113 -18.93 13.83 -8.16
N ILE A 114 -18.86 14.86 -8.99
CA ILE A 114 -19.88 15.15 -10.00
C ILE A 114 -19.48 14.44 -11.29
N VAL A 115 -20.32 13.51 -11.76
CA VAL A 115 -20.12 12.81 -13.02
C VAL A 115 -20.99 13.43 -14.11
N VAL A 116 -20.42 13.72 -15.27
CA VAL A 116 -21.15 14.21 -16.44
C VAL A 116 -21.00 13.23 -17.58
N LEU A 117 -22.12 12.83 -18.17
CA LEU A 117 -22.20 11.99 -19.35
C LEU A 117 -22.90 12.76 -20.48
N VAL A 118 -22.30 12.74 -21.66
CA VAL A 118 -22.87 13.28 -22.91
C VAL A 118 -23.18 12.11 -23.83
N THR A 119 -24.43 12.03 -24.28
CA THR A 119 -24.88 11.06 -25.28
C THR A 119 -25.08 11.75 -26.63
N SER A 120 -24.26 11.37 -27.60
CA SER A 120 -24.34 11.77 -29.00
C SER A 120 -24.87 10.63 -29.86
N ILE A 121 -25.33 10.94 -31.08
CA ILE A 121 -25.86 9.94 -32.01
C ILE A 121 -24.99 9.96 -33.28
N THR A 122 -24.48 8.80 -33.70
CA THR A 122 -23.71 8.67 -34.95
C THR A 122 -24.60 8.93 -36.17
N GLN A 123 -23.99 9.16 -37.34
CA GLN A 123 -24.74 9.25 -38.61
C GLN A 123 -25.55 7.98 -38.92
N THR A 124 -25.13 6.83 -38.38
CA THR A 124 -25.81 5.53 -38.50
C THR A 124 -26.92 5.32 -37.47
N GLY A 125 -27.13 6.26 -36.55
CA GLY A 125 -28.20 6.24 -35.55
C GLY A 125 -27.87 5.49 -34.26
N ASN A 126 -26.59 5.24 -33.97
CA ASN A 126 -26.16 4.57 -32.73
C ASN A 126 -25.79 5.60 -31.65
N ASP A 127 -26.07 5.28 -30.39
CA ASP A 127 -25.66 6.11 -29.25
C ASP A 127 -24.16 5.97 -28.97
N VAL A 128 -23.51 7.11 -28.72
CA VAL A 128 -22.14 7.21 -28.23
C VAL A 128 -22.16 8.00 -26.93
N VAL A 129 -21.73 7.38 -25.84
CA VAL A 129 -21.69 8.01 -24.51
C VAL A 129 -20.25 8.31 -24.14
N LYS A 130 -19.95 9.58 -23.85
CA LYS A 130 -18.65 10.01 -23.31
C LYS A 130 -18.86 10.73 -21.99
N GLY A 131 -18.02 10.42 -21.00
CA GLY A 131 -18.14 10.98 -19.67
C GLY A 131 -16.83 11.54 -19.11
N THR A 132 -16.97 12.40 -18.12
CA THR A 132 -15.89 12.84 -17.24
C THR A 132 -16.44 13.03 -15.82
N SER A 133 -15.57 13.19 -14.83
CA SER A 133 -15.96 13.54 -13.47
C SER A 133 -15.11 14.69 -12.92
N LYS A 134 -15.60 15.30 -11.84
CA LYS A 134 -14.91 16.39 -11.13
C LYS A 134 -15.14 16.25 -9.62
N LEU A 135 -14.08 16.39 -8.85
CA LEU A 135 -14.14 16.46 -7.39
C LEU A 135 -14.64 17.85 -6.97
N VAL A 136 -15.52 17.89 -5.97
CA VAL A 136 -16.02 19.13 -5.38
C VAL A 136 -15.95 19.01 -3.86
N THR A 137 -15.13 19.83 -3.21
CA THR A 137 -14.91 19.76 -1.76
C THR A 137 -15.85 20.72 -1.04
N ILE A 138 -16.03 20.50 0.26
CA ILE A 138 -16.81 21.40 1.11
C ILE A 138 -15.83 22.18 1.98
N ASP A 139 -15.94 23.50 2.05
CA ASP A 139 -15.09 24.30 2.93
C ASP A 139 -15.24 23.86 4.39
N GLY A 140 -14.12 23.41 4.97
CA GLY A 140 -14.05 22.80 6.29
C GLY A 140 -14.25 21.28 6.34
N GLU A 141 -14.55 20.60 5.22
CA GLU A 141 -14.32 19.15 5.07
C GLU A 141 -12.91 18.95 4.48
N VAL A 142 -12.13 18.07 5.09
CA VAL A 142 -10.79 17.72 4.64
C VAL A 142 -10.89 17.08 3.24
N GLU A 143 -10.02 17.47 2.30
CA GLU A 143 -9.83 16.70 1.07
C GLU A 143 -9.57 15.25 1.46
N LEU A 144 -10.48 14.34 1.10
CA LEU A 144 -10.26 12.93 1.36
C LEU A 144 -8.99 12.49 0.63
N LYS A 145 -8.05 11.90 1.34
CA LYS A 145 -6.84 11.33 0.75
C LYS A 145 -7.22 10.32 -0.33
N GLU A 146 -6.83 10.59 -1.57
CA GLU A 146 -6.86 9.60 -2.64
C GLU A 146 -5.67 8.65 -2.46
N PHE A 147 -5.96 7.38 -2.21
CA PHE A 147 -4.93 6.35 -2.08
C PHE A 147 -4.50 5.83 -3.45
N THR A 148 -3.19 5.68 -3.64
CA THR A 148 -2.61 5.09 -4.85
C THR A 148 -2.62 3.57 -4.74
N HIS A 149 -2.95 2.90 -5.85
CA HIS A 149 -3.18 1.46 -5.86
C HIS A 149 -2.71 0.77 -7.16
N PRO A 150 -2.03 -0.39 -7.07
CA PRO A 150 -1.33 -0.86 -5.87
C PRO A 150 -0.33 0.21 -5.40
N GLY A 151 -0.24 0.45 -4.10
CA GLY A 151 0.57 1.55 -3.57
C GLY A 151 1.23 1.30 -2.22
N LEU A 152 1.39 0.03 -1.84
CA LEU A 152 2.27 -0.37 -0.74
C LEU A 152 3.72 -0.51 -1.24
N LEU A 153 4.38 -1.66 -1.09
CA LEU A 153 5.81 -1.79 -1.44
C LEU A 153 6.08 -1.65 -2.94
N VAL A 154 5.15 -2.08 -3.79
CA VAL A 154 5.31 -2.08 -5.25
C VAL A 154 4.08 -1.45 -5.89
N ASN A 155 4.28 -0.42 -6.71
CA ASN A 155 3.20 0.26 -7.42
C ASN A 155 3.07 -0.21 -8.88
N GLN A 156 2.01 0.25 -9.57
CA GLN A 156 1.72 -0.20 -10.93
C GLN A 156 2.85 0.15 -11.93
N ASP A 157 3.47 1.32 -11.79
CA ASP A 157 4.60 1.73 -12.63
C ASP A 157 5.82 0.83 -12.43
N ALA A 158 6.11 0.43 -11.19
CA ALA A 158 7.15 -0.54 -10.89
C ALA A 158 6.83 -1.89 -11.54
N PHE A 159 5.60 -2.40 -11.45
CA PHE A 159 5.22 -3.64 -12.14
C PHE A 159 5.35 -3.55 -13.66
N ASN A 160 4.95 -2.43 -14.27
CA ASN A 160 5.12 -2.20 -15.70
C ASN A 160 6.61 -2.27 -16.10
N ARG A 161 7.49 -1.63 -15.30
CA ARG A 161 8.94 -1.68 -15.50
C ARG A 161 9.49 -3.10 -15.33
N ILE A 162 9.14 -3.78 -14.24
CA ILE A 162 9.59 -5.14 -13.93
C ILE A 162 9.24 -6.07 -15.08
N LYS A 163 7.98 -6.06 -15.53
CA LYS A 163 7.51 -6.87 -16.64
C LYS A 163 8.34 -6.63 -17.90
N ALA A 164 8.50 -5.37 -18.31
CA ALA A 164 9.29 -5.03 -19.49
C ALA A 164 10.74 -5.50 -19.39
N LYS A 165 11.37 -5.38 -18.21
CA LYS A 165 12.77 -5.78 -17.98
C LYS A 165 12.94 -7.30 -17.94
N VAL A 166 12.00 -8.02 -17.33
CA VAL A 166 11.98 -9.50 -17.29
C VAL A 166 11.74 -10.07 -18.69
N ASP A 167 10.76 -9.56 -19.43
CA ASP A 167 10.45 -9.99 -20.81
C ASP A 167 11.66 -9.75 -21.75
N ALA A 168 12.44 -8.68 -21.49
CA ALA A 168 13.68 -8.38 -22.20
C ALA A 168 14.92 -9.15 -21.70
N GLY A 169 14.82 -9.96 -20.64
CA GLY A 169 15.96 -10.66 -20.03
C GLY A 169 17.06 -9.72 -19.51
N THR A 170 16.68 -8.53 -19.02
CA THR A 170 17.62 -7.48 -18.63
C THR A 170 18.11 -7.64 -17.19
N GLU A 171 19.42 -7.53 -16.97
CA GLU A 171 20.01 -7.47 -15.63
C GLU A 171 19.81 -6.09 -14.97
N PRO A 172 19.61 -6.02 -13.65
CA PRO A 172 19.61 -7.15 -12.71
C PRO A 172 18.23 -7.82 -12.51
N TRP A 173 17.17 -7.30 -13.14
CA TRP A 173 15.79 -7.81 -12.96
C TRP A 173 15.66 -9.30 -13.26
N ILE A 174 16.30 -9.80 -14.33
CA ILE A 174 16.20 -11.21 -14.71
C ILE A 174 16.83 -12.13 -13.66
N SER A 175 17.92 -11.71 -13.00
CA SER A 175 18.50 -12.46 -11.87
C SER A 175 17.57 -12.50 -10.66
N GLY A 176 16.93 -11.37 -10.33
CA GLY A 176 15.90 -11.32 -9.27
C GLY A 176 14.68 -12.19 -9.59
N TRP A 177 14.21 -12.15 -10.84
CA TRP A 177 13.13 -13.01 -11.33
C TRP A 177 13.49 -14.49 -11.21
N ASN A 178 14.66 -14.89 -11.68
CA ASN A 178 15.12 -16.28 -11.60
C ASN A 178 15.17 -16.78 -10.16
N LYS A 179 15.54 -15.92 -9.20
CA LYS A 179 15.48 -16.26 -7.77
C LYS A 179 14.05 -16.52 -7.32
N LEU A 180 13.11 -15.60 -7.63
CA LEU A 180 11.69 -15.74 -7.32
C LEU A 180 11.10 -17.05 -7.87
N ILE A 181 11.29 -17.35 -9.15
CA ILE A 181 10.62 -18.50 -9.80
C ILE A 181 11.11 -19.86 -9.29
N THR A 182 12.30 -19.90 -8.67
CA THR A 182 12.86 -21.11 -8.06
C THR A 182 12.49 -21.27 -6.58
N ASN A 183 11.94 -20.23 -5.95
CA ASN A 183 11.56 -20.28 -4.54
C ASN A 183 10.29 -21.16 -4.37
N PRO A 184 10.30 -22.14 -3.45
CA PRO A 184 9.14 -23.03 -3.22
C PRO A 184 7.85 -22.30 -2.83
N HIS A 185 7.93 -21.12 -2.23
CA HIS A 185 6.77 -20.29 -1.87
C HIS A 185 6.09 -19.68 -3.10
N ALA A 186 6.81 -19.52 -4.21
CA ALA A 186 6.27 -19.05 -5.49
C ALA A 186 5.61 -20.18 -6.32
N SER A 187 5.39 -21.37 -5.74
CA SER A 187 4.89 -22.56 -6.45
C SER A 187 3.36 -22.66 -6.43
N LEU A 188 2.76 -23.09 -7.54
CA LEU A 188 1.33 -23.44 -7.61
C LEU A 188 0.96 -24.66 -6.74
N ASN A 189 1.95 -25.46 -6.33
CA ASN A 189 1.76 -26.59 -5.43
C ASN A 189 1.85 -26.21 -3.94
N TYR A 190 2.07 -24.93 -3.62
CA TYR A 190 2.07 -24.45 -2.25
C TYR A 190 0.70 -24.66 -1.60
N ASN A 191 0.68 -25.15 -0.36
CA ASN A 191 -0.54 -25.41 0.40
C ASN A 191 -0.56 -24.52 1.65
N PRO A 192 -1.56 -23.62 1.79
CA PRO A 192 -1.67 -22.78 2.97
C PRO A 192 -1.99 -23.61 4.23
N SER A 193 -1.54 -23.12 5.38
CA SER A 193 -1.68 -23.74 6.69
C SER A 193 -2.20 -22.73 7.73
N PRO A 194 -3.39 -22.13 7.52
CA PRO A 194 -3.95 -21.17 8.45
C PRO A 194 -4.28 -21.82 9.80
N VAL A 195 -4.23 -21.03 10.87
CA VAL A 195 -4.54 -21.46 12.24
C VAL A 195 -5.64 -20.58 12.82
N VAL A 196 -6.51 -21.14 13.67
CA VAL A 196 -7.59 -20.39 14.32
C VAL A 196 -7.05 -19.35 15.30
N LYS A 197 -6.00 -19.71 16.03
CA LYS A 197 -5.28 -18.84 16.96
C LYS A 197 -3.81 -18.81 16.59
N LEU A 198 -3.34 -17.66 16.13
CA LEU A 198 -1.94 -17.43 15.80
C LEU A 198 -1.17 -17.13 17.08
N ILE A 199 -0.11 -17.89 17.38
CA ILE A 199 0.63 -17.82 18.65
C ILE A 199 2.08 -17.45 18.40
N ARG A 200 2.52 -16.35 19.01
CA ARG A 200 3.93 -15.97 19.14
C ARG A 200 4.23 -15.52 20.57
N GLY A 201 5.17 -16.19 21.24
CA GLY A 201 5.35 -16.07 22.69
C GLY A 201 4.53 -17.13 23.45
N GLY A 202 4.33 -18.29 22.84
CA GLY A 202 3.70 -19.46 23.43
C GLY A 202 4.59 -20.18 24.46
N GLY A 203 4.00 -21.12 25.19
CA GLY A 203 4.62 -21.73 26.37
C GLY A 203 4.83 -20.73 27.52
N SER A 204 4.17 -19.57 27.45
CA SER A 204 4.18 -18.53 28.47
C SER A 204 3.06 -18.75 29.49
N ARG A 205 2.98 -17.86 30.49
CA ARG A 205 1.88 -17.88 31.45
C ARG A 205 0.56 -17.45 30.78
N GLU A 206 0.66 -16.49 29.87
CA GLU A 206 -0.45 -15.87 29.15
C GLU A 206 -0.99 -16.81 28.06
N GLU A 207 -0.10 -17.56 27.39
CA GLU A 207 -0.43 -18.52 26.35
C GLU A 207 0.38 -19.83 26.55
N PRO A 208 -0.21 -20.85 27.19
CA PRO A 208 0.47 -22.12 27.45
C PRO A 208 0.72 -22.98 26.21
N GLU A 209 -0.02 -22.75 25.11
CA GLU A 209 0.19 -23.49 23.87
C GLU A 209 1.49 -23.05 23.19
N SER A 210 2.10 -23.96 22.42
CA SER A 210 3.35 -23.70 21.71
C SER A 210 3.17 -22.72 20.56
N ASP A 211 4.25 -22.01 20.24
CA ASP A 211 4.34 -21.17 19.05
C ASP A 211 3.92 -21.91 17.78
N ASN A 212 3.12 -21.23 16.94
CA ASN A 212 2.76 -21.69 15.60
C ASN A 212 2.94 -20.59 14.54
N TYR A 213 3.50 -19.44 14.91
CA TYR A 213 3.61 -18.26 14.05
C TYR A 213 4.37 -18.44 12.74
N SER A 214 5.14 -19.53 12.61
CA SER A 214 5.81 -19.84 11.35
C SER A 214 4.84 -20.11 10.21
N THR A 215 3.63 -20.57 10.49
CA THR A 215 2.62 -20.75 9.44
C THR A 215 2.27 -19.43 8.77
N ALA A 216 2.14 -18.34 9.55
CA ALA A 216 1.78 -17.03 9.04
C ALA A 216 2.85 -16.46 8.10
N PHE A 217 4.14 -16.47 8.50
CA PHE A 217 5.17 -15.88 7.65
C PHE A 217 5.45 -16.69 6.37
N ASN A 218 5.30 -18.02 6.40
CA ASN A 218 5.47 -18.83 5.18
C ASN A 218 4.31 -18.58 4.22
N ASP A 219 3.07 -18.53 4.73
CA ASP A 219 1.89 -18.31 3.91
C ASP A 219 1.82 -16.87 3.37
N ALA A 220 2.15 -15.86 4.18
CA ALA A 220 2.25 -14.48 3.71
C ALA A 220 3.32 -14.32 2.62
N ALA A 221 4.48 -14.97 2.78
CA ALA A 221 5.52 -15.00 1.74
C ALA A 221 5.03 -15.69 0.47
N ALA A 222 4.31 -16.81 0.57
CA ALA A 222 3.75 -17.51 -0.59
C ALA A 222 2.67 -16.69 -1.31
N ALA A 223 1.77 -16.05 -0.57
CA ALA A 223 0.78 -15.13 -1.14
C ALA A 223 1.47 -13.97 -1.89
N PHE A 224 2.45 -13.32 -1.27
CA PHE A 224 3.18 -12.22 -1.91
C PHE A 224 3.94 -12.66 -3.17
N GLN A 225 4.66 -13.78 -3.09
CA GLN A 225 5.44 -14.29 -4.22
C GLN A 225 4.57 -14.74 -5.39
N THR A 226 3.43 -15.38 -5.12
CA THR A 226 2.48 -15.77 -6.16
C THR A 226 1.73 -14.55 -6.73
N ALA A 227 1.46 -13.52 -5.94
CA ALA A 227 0.95 -12.24 -6.43
C ALA A 227 1.93 -11.56 -7.40
N ILE A 228 3.24 -11.57 -7.10
CA ILE A 228 4.28 -11.06 -8.02
C ILE A 228 4.33 -11.88 -9.30
N ARG A 229 4.29 -13.22 -9.19
CA ARG A 229 4.25 -14.11 -10.36
C ARG A 229 3.12 -13.69 -11.30
N TRP A 230 1.91 -13.49 -10.78
CA TRP A 230 0.78 -13.03 -11.56
C TRP A 230 0.99 -11.65 -12.18
N LYS A 231 1.36 -10.62 -11.40
CA LYS A 231 1.54 -9.26 -11.96
C LYS A 231 2.58 -9.20 -13.09
N VAL A 232 3.62 -10.03 -13.04
CA VAL A 232 4.68 -10.06 -14.07
C VAL A 232 4.26 -10.88 -15.29
N THR A 233 3.66 -12.06 -15.11
CA THR A 233 3.35 -12.97 -16.23
C THR A 233 1.97 -12.78 -16.84
N GLY A 234 0.99 -12.30 -16.06
CA GLY A 234 -0.43 -12.32 -16.39
C GLY A 234 -1.07 -13.72 -16.30
N ASP A 235 -0.42 -14.67 -15.63
CA ASP A 235 -0.94 -16.04 -15.45
C ASP A 235 -1.84 -16.11 -14.22
N ASP A 236 -3.16 -16.16 -14.47
CA ASP A 236 -4.20 -16.17 -13.45
C ASP A 236 -4.11 -17.36 -12.48
N ALA A 237 -3.44 -18.46 -12.83
CA ALA A 237 -3.22 -19.55 -11.88
C ALA A 237 -2.43 -19.10 -10.64
N TYR A 238 -1.53 -18.13 -10.80
CA TYR A 238 -0.78 -17.54 -9.69
C TYR A 238 -1.63 -16.55 -8.88
N ALA A 239 -2.54 -15.82 -9.54
CA ALA A 239 -3.51 -14.98 -8.84
C ALA A 239 -4.44 -15.82 -7.97
N ASP A 240 -5.01 -16.89 -8.54
CA ASP A 240 -5.86 -17.85 -7.85
C ASP A 240 -5.16 -18.46 -6.63
N LYS A 241 -3.87 -18.80 -6.77
CA LYS A 241 -3.06 -19.31 -5.65
C LYS A 241 -2.88 -18.26 -4.55
N SER A 242 -2.59 -17.01 -4.93
CA SER A 242 -2.43 -15.92 -3.97
C SER A 242 -3.72 -15.69 -3.17
N ILE A 243 -4.86 -15.52 -3.85
CA ILE A 243 -6.15 -15.31 -3.17
C ILE A 243 -6.62 -16.54 -2.41
N GLN A 244 -6.27 -17.76 -2.85
CA GLN A 244 -6.54 -18.98 -2.07
C GLN A 244 -5.88 -18.92 -0.69
N ILE A 245 -4.62 -18.48 -0.63
CA ILE A 245 -3.87 -18.35 0.63
C ILE A 245 -4.48 -17.24 1.48
N LEU A 246 -4.72 -16.06 0.90
CA LEU A 246 -5.28 -14.90 1.61
C LEU A 246 -6.66 -15.21 2.21
N ASN A 247 -7.57 -15.79 1.41
CA ASN A 247 -8.92 -16.13 1.87
C ASN A 247 -8.92 -17.30 2.88
N ALA A 248 -7.97 -18.24 2.79
CA ALA A 248 -7.84 -19.31 3.78
C ALA A 248 -7.50 -18.76 5.18
N TRP A 249 -6.65 -17.74 5.26
CA TRP A 249 -6.36 -17.04 6.51
C TRP A 249 -7.54 -16.21 7.00
N ALA A 250 -8.16 -15.41 6.12
CA ALA A 250 -9.28 -14.56 6.49
C ALA A 250 -10.50 -15.33 7.02
N SER A 251 -10.74 -16.54 6.50
CA SER A 251 -11.83 -17.41 6.94
C SER A 251 -11.53 -18.26 8.16
N THR A 252 -10.27 -18.38 8.58
CA THR A 252 -9.86 -19.33 9.63
C THR A 252 -9.31 -18.64 10.87
N CYS A 253 -8.42 -17.64 10.72
CA CYS A 253 -7.70 -17.06 11.84
C CYS A 253 -8.56 -16.03 12.57
N GLU A 254 -8.85 -16.27 13.85
CA GLU A 254 -9.76 -15.45 14.65
C GLU A 254 -9.03 -14.54 15.63
N SER A 255 -7.78 -14.87 15.99
CA SER A 255 -7.03 -14.10 17.01
C SER A 255 -5.52 -14.31 16.94
N ILE A 256 -4.79 -13.35 17.51
CA ILE A 256 -3.35 -13.45 17.82
C ILE A 256 -3.17 -13.51 19.33
N SER A 257 -2.40 -14.48 19.80
CA SER A 257 -2.12 -14.76 21.20
C SER A 257 -0.61 -14.97 21.44
N GLY A 258 -0.24 -15.06 22.71
CA GLY A 258 1.14 -15.10 23.18
C GLY A 258 1.37 -14.18 24.37
N ASP A 259 2.59 -14.19 24.89
CA ASP A 259 3.09 -13.08 25.71
C ASP A 259 3.17 -11.78 24.87
N SER A 260 3.94 -10.78 25.32
CA SER A 260 4.09 -9.54 24.56
C SER A 260 4.52 -9.72 23.10
N ASN A 261 5.22 -10.82 22.74
CA ASN A 261 5.63 -11.12 21.38
C ASN A 261 4.47 -11.28 20.39
N ARG A 262 3.21 -11.39 20.85
CA ARG A 262 2.02 -11.27 19.99
C ARG A 262 1.99 -9.97 19.19
N ALA A 263 2.57 -8.88 19.71
CA ALA A 263 2.72 -7.61 19.00
C ALA A 263 3.66 -7.73 17.80
N LEU A 264 4.71 -8.56 17.87
CA LEU A 264 5.57 -8.85 16.73
C LEU A 264 4.87 -9.73 15.69
N ALA A 265 4.00 -10.66 16.12
CA ALA A 265 3.19 -11.42 15.17
C ALA A 265 2.22 -10.52 14.39
N ALA A 266 1.55 -9.60 15.10
CA ALA A 266 0.68 -8.62 14.48
C ALA A 266 1.44 -7.70 13.52
N GLY A 267 2.50 -7.06 14.04
CA GLY A 267 3.30 -6.11 13.27
C GLY A 267 3.92 -6.71 12.02
N ILE A 268 4.63 -7.85 12.14
CA ILE A 268 5.40 -8.41 11.04
C ILE A 268 4.50 -9.09 10.01
N TYR A 269 3.55 -9.94 10.42
CA TYR A 269 2.82 -10.72 9.42
C TYR A 269 1.62 -9.96 8.85
N GLY A 270 1.06 -9.02 9.61
CA GLY A 270 -0.06 -8.19 9.14
C GLY A 270 0.35 -7.30 7.96
N TYR A 271 1.51 -6.63 8.03
CA TYR A 271 2.00 -5.82 6.91
C TYR A 271 2.28 -6.66 5.65
N GLN A 272 2.71 -7.91 5.84
CA GLN A 272 3.01 -8.84 4.75
C GLN A 272 1.75 -9.33 4.04
N PHE A 273 0.74 -9.73 4.81
CA PHE A 273 -0.58 -10.07 4.27
C PHE A 273 -1.21 -8.88 3.55
N ALA A 274 -1.11 -7.68 4.12
CA ALA A 274 -1.62 -6.46 3.49
C ALA A 274 -0.93 -6.16 2.15
N ASN A 275 0.40 -6.33 2.07
CA ASN A 275 1.14 -6.14 0.82
C ASN A 275 0.77 -7.17 -0.26
N ALA A 276 0.57 -8.44 0.11
CA ALA A 276 0.10 -9.46 -0.82
C ALA A 276 -1.32 -9.15 -1.32
N ALA A 277 -2.23 -8.78 -0.42
CA ALA A 277 -3.59 -8.39 -0.75
C ALA A 277 -3.65 -7.16 -1.65
N GLU A 278 -2.84 -6.14 -1.37
CA GLU A 278 -2.79 -4.91 -2.14
C GLU A 278 -2.40 -5.16 -3.61
N ILE A 279 -1.45 -6.07 -3.86
CA ILE A 279 -1.11 -6.47 -5.23
C ILE A 279 -2.33 -7.09 -5.93
N MET A 280 -3.11 -7.91 -5.21
CA MET A 280 -4.24 -8.66 -5.72
C MET A 280 -5.55 -7.86 -5.83
N ARG A 281 -5.62 -6.64 -5.29
CA ARG A 281 -6.88 -5.87 -5.16
C ARG A 281 -7.66 -5.68 -6.47
N ASP A 282 -6.96 -5.62 -7.62
CA ASP A 282 -7.55 -5.41 -8.95
C ASP A 282 -7.73 -6.73 -9.74
N TYR A 283 -7.47 -7.89 -9.12
CA TYR A 283 -7.71 -9.17 -9.77
C TYR A 283 -9.20 -9.47 -9.83
N GLU A 284 -9.74 -9.57 -11.05
CA GLU A 284 -11.18 -9.81 -11.28
C GLU A 284 -11.69 -11.11 -10.64
N GLY A 285 -10.81 -12.10 -10.44
CA GLY A 285 -11.14 -13.37 -9.79
C GLY A 285 -11.29 -13.30 -8.27
N TRP A 286 -10.86 -12.21 -7.62
CA TRP A 286 -11.10 -12.01 -6.19
C TRP A 286 -12.49 -11.39 -5.99
N SER A 287 -13.41 -12.15 -5.42
CA SER A 287 -14.78 -11.65 -5.23
C SER A 287 -14.80 -10.44 -4.29
N VAL A 288 -15.69 -9.48 -4.58
CA VAL A 288 -15.87 -8.28 -3.75
C VAL A 288 -16.22 -8.64 -2.30
N GLU A 289 -16.95 -9.74 -2.09
CA GLU A 289 -17.30 -10.27 -0.77
C GLU A 289 -16.06 -10.78 -0.04
N ASP A 290 -15.27 -11.66 -0.67
CA ASP A 290 -14.04 -12.20 -0.06
C ASP A 290 -13.03 -11.09 0.25
N PHE A 291 -12.89 -10.09 -0.64
CA PHE A 291 -11.99 -8.97 -0.39
C PHE A 291 -12.49 -8.09 0.77
N THR A 292 -13.82 -7.89 0.87
CA THR A 292 -14.42 -7.18 2.00
C THR A 292 -14.18 -7.92 3.32
N ASP A 293 -14.35 -9.24 3.32
CA ASP A 293 -14.11 -10.10 4.48
C ASP A 293 -12.63 -10.12 4.87
N PHE A 294 -11.72 -10.14 3.88
CA PHE A 294 -10.28 -10.03 4.12
C PHE A 294 -9.92 -8.70 4.79
N LYS A 295 -10.43 -7.57 4.27
CA LYS A 295 -10.20 -6.24 4.86
C LYS A 295 -10.72 -6.16 6.29
N LYS A 296 -11.89 -6.74 6.56
CA LYS A 296 -12.43 -6.82 7.93
C LYS A 296 -11.54 -7.67 8.83
N TRP A 297 -11.15 -8.85 8.36
CA TRP A 297 -10.31 -9.78 9.11
C TRP A 297 -8.97 -9.17 9.52
N ILE A 298 -8.26 -8.54 8.57
CA ILE A 298 -6.93 -7.99 8.86
C ILE A 298 -7.00 -6.83 9.85
N VAL A 299 -8.10 -6.05 9.83
CA VAL A 299 -8.36 -5.01 10.84
C VAL A 299 -8.63 -5.64 12.21
N ASP A 300 -9.56 -6.59 12.29
CA ASP A 300 -9.98 -7.18 13.56
C ASP A 300 -8.84 -7.94 14.26
N VAL A 301 -8.05 -8.70 13.50
CA VAL A 301 -7.05 -9.64 14.02
C VAL A 301 -5.67 -9.01 14.16
N PHE A 302 -5.21 -8.23 13.17
CA PHE A 302 -3.85 -7.69 13.15
C PHE A 302 -3.78 -6.24 13.61
N TYR A 303 -4.59 -5.35 13.03
CA TYR A 303 -4.56 -3.93 13.40
C TYR A 303 -4.87 -3.73 14.88
N THR A 304 -5.90 -4.40 15.42
CA THR A 304 -6.29 -4.26 16.83
C THR A 304 -5.12 -4.53 17.79
N VAL A 305 -4.33 -5.57 17.52
CA VAL A 305 -3.19 -5.94 18.38
C VAL A 305 -2.05 -4.93 18.24
N SER A 306 -1.76 -4.48 17.01
CA SER A 306 -0.75 -3.44 16.78
C SER A 306 -1.14 -2.10 17.41
N LYS A 307 -2.41 -1.70 17.32
CA LYS A 307 -2.89 -0.45 17.90
C LYS A 307 -2.87 -0.49 19.42
N ASP A 308 -3.32 -1.59 20.02
CA ASP A 308 -3.24 -1.81 21.48
C ASP A 308 -1.78 -1.72 21.98
N PHE A 309 -0.85 -2.33 21.26
CA PHE A 309 0.58 -2.23 21.58
C PHE A 309 1.10 -0.78 21.47
N ILE A 310 0.82 -0.08 20.37
CA ILE A 310 1.32 1.28 20.15
C ILE A 310 0.73 2.28 21.17
N ASP A 311 -0.53 2.10 21.57
CA ASP A 311 -1.20 3.01 22.49
C ASP A 311 -0.79 2.82 23.95
N THR A 312 -0.46 1.59 24.32
CA THR A 312 -0.25 1.24 25.73
C THR A 312 1.18 0.88 26.06
N HIS A 313 1.97 0.46 25.06
CA HIS A 313 3.23 -0.29 25.25
C HIS A 313 3.08 -1.35 26.35
N TYR A 314 1.92 -2.00 26.38
CA TYR A 314 1.50 -2.94 27.44
C TYR A 314 1.76 -2.45 28.87
N ASN A 315 1.53 -1.15 29.09
CA ASN A 315 1.69 -0.42 30.35
C ASN A 315 3.14 -0.39 30.89
N THR A 316 4.12 -0.48 29.99
CA THR A 316 5.53 -0.28 30.30
C THR A 316 5.96 1.16 29.99
N CYS A 317 7.19 1.55 30.36
CA CYS A 317 7.71 2.86 29.96
C CYS A 317 8.00 2.89 28.45
N LEU A 318 7.88 4.06 27.83
CA LEU A 318 7.91 4.24 26.36
C LEU A 318 9.18 3.73 25.65
N SER A 319 10.31 3.61 26.37
CA SER A 319 11.57 3.07 25.81
C SER A 319 11.88 1.64 26.25
N HIS A 320 10.93 0.95 26.90
CA HIS A 320 11.06 -0.44 27.32
C HIS A 320 11.23 -1.35 26.10
N TYR A 321 10.31 -1.25 25.15
CA TYR A 321 10.38 -1.97 23.89
C TYR A 321 11.39 -1.35 22.93
N TRP A 322 12.10 -2.20 22.22
CA TRP A 322 13.13 -1.79 21.26
C TRP A 322 12.50 -1.29 19.96
N ALA A 323 13.24 -0.49 19.18
CA ALA A 323 12.74 0.17 17.97
C ALA A 323 12.06 -0.79 16.99
N ASN A 324 12.55 -2.03 16.84
CA ASN A 324 11.94 -3.01 15.93
C ASN A 324 10.46 -3.31 16.25
N TRP A 325 10.05 -3.22 17.52
CA TRP A 325 8.69 -3.52 17.95
C TRP A 325 7.70 -2.47 17.42
N ASP A 326 7.99 -1.20 17.68
CA ASP A 326 7.17 -0.10 17.21
C ASP A 326 7.18 -0.03 15.68
N LEU A 327 8.36 -0.17 15.05
CA LEU A 327 8.49 -0.14 13.59
C LEU A 327 7.67 -1.23 12.90
N ALA A 328 7.69 -2.47 13.42
CA ALA A 328 6.87 -3.55 12.89
C ALA A 328 5.37 -3.24 13.00
N ASN A 329 4.93 -2.73 14.16
CA ASN A 329 3.51 -2.43 14.38
C ASN A 329 3.03 -1.22 13.56
N ILE A 330 3.88 -0.21 13.36
CA ILE A 330 3.57 0.91 12.47
C ILE A 330 3.58 0.48 11.01
N ALA A 331 4.45 -0.45 10.60
CA ALA A 331 4.42 -1.03 9.25
C ALA A 331 3.08 -1.74 8.98
N ASN A 332 2.56 -2.46 9.95
CA ASN A 332 1.24 -3.07 9.88
C ASN A 332 0.12 -2.01 9.78
N ILE A 333 0.12 -1.01 10.67
CA ILE A 333 -0.91 0.04 10.68
C ILE A 333 -0.89 0.82 9.34
N LEU A 334 0.28 1.23 8.86
CA LEU A 334 0.43 1.92 7.58
C LEU A 334 -0.07 1.06 6.42
N SER A 335 0.33 -0.22 6.38
CA SER A 335 -0.08 -1.12 5.30
C SER A 335 -1.59 -1.35 5.26
N ILE A 336 -2.20 -1.61 6.42
CA ILE A 336 -3.65 -1.79 6.53
C ILE A 336 -4.37 -0.48 6.18
N SER A 337 -3.87 0.68 6.62
CA SER A 337 -4.50 1.97 6.34
C SER A 337 -4.67 2.24 4.85
N VAL A 338 -3.67 1.90 4.03
CA VAL A 338 -3.78 2.01 2.56
C VAL A 338 -4.75 0.97 2.03
N LEU A 339 -4.65 -0.29 2.44
CA LEU A 339 -5.50 -1.38 1.95
C LEU A 339 -7.00 -1.12 2.18
N ILE A 340 -7.35 -0.51 3.31
CA ILE A 340 -8.73 -0.18 3.67
C ILE A 340 -9.13 1.27 3.37
N GLU A 341 -8.22 2.04 2.76
CA GLU A 341 -8.41 3.46 2.42
C GLU A 341 -8.82 4.32 3.64
N ASN A 342 -8.14 4.13 4.78
CA ASN A 342 -8.38 4.86 6.02
C ASN A 342 -7.31 5.93 6.27
N GLU A 343 -7.67 7.18 5.97
CA GLU A 343 -6.79 8.35 6.10
C GLU A 343 -6.37 8.64 7.55
N GLU A 344 -7.26 8.52 8.54
CA GLU A 344 -6.93 8.77 9.95
C GLU A 344 -5.84 7.79 10.44
N MET A 345 -5.95 6.51 10.07
CA MET A 345 -4.95 5.49 10.38
C MET A 345 -3.62 5.75 9.65
N TYR A 346 -3.69 6.22 8.40
CA TYR A 346 -2.52 6.55 7.60
C TYR A 346 -1.74 7.73 8.22
N ASP A 347 -2.45 8.81 8.55
CA ASP A 347 -1.88 9.99 9.20
C ASP A 347 -1.32 9.65 10.58
N PHE A 348 -2.02 8.83 11.36
CA PHE A 348 -1.52 8.33 12.63
C PHE A 348 -0.16 7.63 12.46
N ALA A 349 -0.04 6.72 11.49
CA ALA A 349 1.20 6.00 11.24
C ALA A 349 2.34 6.96 10.86
N LEU A 350 2.11 7.89 9.94
CA LEU A 350 3.12 8.87 9.52
C LEU A 350 3.54 9.80 10.67
N ASN A 351 2.57 10.30 11.44
CA ASN A 351 2.83 11.16 12.58
C ASN A 351 3.61 10.42 13.67
N TYR A 352 3.33 9.14 13.88
CA TYR A 352 4.11 8.33 14.82
C TYR A 352 5.57 8.18 14.38
N LEU A 353 5.83 7.93 13.09
CA LEU A 353 7.19 7.81 12.57
C LEU A 353 8.00 9.11 12.74
N LYS A 354 7.35 10.27 12.61
CA LYS A 354 8.01 11.57 12.70
C LYS A 354 8.13 12.07 14.14
N THR A 355 7.06 11.95 14.93
CA THR A 355 6.92 12.62 16.24
C THR A 355 6.41 11.72 17.36
N GLY A 356 6.29 10.42 17.13
CA GLY A 356 5.81 9.47 18.13
C GLY A 356 6.68 9.36 19.40
N ASP A 357 6.05 8.92 20.48
CA ASP A 357 6.66 8.85 21.80
C ASP A 357 7.48 7.59 22.06
N GLY A 358 7.22 6.50 21.32
CA GLY A 358 7.98 5.26 21.41
C GLY A 358 9.28 5.27 20.60
N ASN A 359 10.02 4.15 20.65
CA ASN A 359 11.29 3.98 19.96
C ASN A 359 11.16 3.80 18.43
N GLY A 360 9.94 3.62 17.89
CA GLY A 360 9.70 3.53 16.44
C GLY A 360 9.67 4.87 15.70
N ASN A 361 9.67 5.99 16.43
CA ASN A 361 9.94 7.31 15.84
C ASN A 361 11.34 7.32 15.23
N LEU A 362 11.50 7.78 13.98
CA LEU A 362 12.76 7.79 13.24
C LEU A 362 13.89 8.54 13.97
N ASN A 363 13.56 9.58 14.74
CA ASN A 363 14.53 10.32 15.55
C ASN A 363 15.05 9.52 16.75
N LYS A 364 14.30 8.52 17.22
CA LYS A 364 14.66 7.62 18.32
C LYS A 364 15.18 6.28 17.82
N ALA A 365 14.71 5.81 16.66
CA ALA A 365 15.18 4.58 16.03
C ALA A 365 16.58 4.75 15.42
N ILE A 366 16.87 5.93 14.86
CA ILE A 366 18.20 6.37 14.39
C ILE A 366 18.64 7.48 15.34
N TYR A 367 19.00 7.08 16.56
CA TYR A 367 18.94 7.98 17.72
C TYR A 367 20.07 9.01 17.81
N TYR A 368 21.20 8.77 17.12
CA TYR A 368 22.35 9.67 17.17
C TYR A 368 22.97 9.84 15.78
N ILE A 369 23.17 11.09 15.36
CA ILE A 369 23.90 11.42 14.13
C ILE A 369 25.31 11.84 14.52
N HIS A 370 26.30 11.07 14.08
CA HIS A 370 27.71 11.30 14.38
C HIS A 370 28.25 12.50 13.60
N PRO A 371 29.36 13.14 14.07
CA PRO A 371 29.97 14.26 13.36
C PRO A 371 30.42 13.96 11.92
N ASP A 372 30.64 12.68 11.58
CA ASP A 372 30.97 12.22 10.22
C ASP A 372 29.72 11.97 9.35
N GLY A 373 28.52 12.26 9.87
CA GLY A 373 27.25 12.15 9.16
C GLY A 373 26.55 10.80 9.29
N LEU A 374 27.18 9.78 9.89
CA LEU A 374 26.58 8.46 10.03
C LEU A 374 25.51 8.43 11.14
N GLY A 375 24.40 7.75 10.88
CA GLY A 375 23.28 7.62 11.82
C GLY A 375 23.33 6.31 12.60
N GLN A 376 23.56 6.37 13.90
CA GLN A 376 23.57 5.18 14.76
C GLN A 376 22.14 4.71 15.05
N LEU A 377 21.90 3.41 14.88
CA LEU A 377 20.62 2.80 15.19
C LEU A 377 20.53 2.49 16.69
N GLN A 378 19.32 2.64 17.23
CA GLN A 378 19.00 2.36 18.63
C GLN A 378 19.37 0.93 19.04
N GLU A 379 19.24 -0.03 18.12
CA GLU A 379 19.49 -1.45 18.38
C GLU A 379 20.96 -1.86 18.19
N SER A 380 21.84 -0.98 17.69
CA SER A 380 23.20 -1.35 17.31
C SER A 380 24.05 -1.90 18.47
N GLY A 381 23.76 -1.52 19.72
CA GLY A 381 24.45 -2.07 20.90
C GLY A 381 23.87 -3.38 21.43
N ARG A 382 22.71 -3.82 20.92
CA ARG A 382 22.04 -5.06 21.32
C ARG A 382 22.62 -6.24 20.54
N ASP A 383 22.33 -6.25 19.25
CA ASP A 383 22.82 -7.19 18.26
C ASP A 383 22.50 -6.65 16.85
N GLN A 384 23.23 -7.16 15.85
CA GLN A 384 23.06 -6.69 14.49
C GLN A 384 21.86 -7.31 13.77
N GLY A 385 21.34 -8.44 14.26
CA GLY A 385 20.13 -9.05 13.71
C GLY A 385 18.92 -8.13 13.80
N HIS A 386 18.75 -7.44 14.94
CA HIS A 386 17.67 -6.48 15.16
C HIS A 386 17.98 -5.08 14.62
N ALA A 387 19.24 -4.66 14.61
CA ALA A 387 19.63 -3.42 13.94
C ALA A 387 19.32 -3.49 12.43
N LEU A 388 19.67 -4.60 11.77
CA LEU A 388 19.36 -4.81 10.35
C LEU A 388 17.86 -5.03 10.10
N LEU A 389 17.12 -5.59 11.05
CA LEU A 389 15.66 -5.63 10.97
C LEU A 389 15.06 -4.21 10.92
N CYS A 390 15.56 -3.28 11.74
CA CYS A 390 15.12 -1.89 11.70
C CYS A 390 15.43 -1.23 10.35
N VAL A 391 16.61 -1.50 9.76
CA VAL A 391 16.95 -1.00 8.41
C VAL A 391 15.93 -1.47 7.37
N GLY A 392 15.52 -2.74 7.43
CA GLY A 392 14.45 -3.28 6.59
C GLY A 392 13.15 -2.48 6.75
N PHE A 393 12.67 -2.30 7.98
CA PHE A 393 11.45 -1.53 8.23
C PHE A 393 11.57 -0.06 7.79
N PHE A 394 12.73 0.59 7.95
CA PHE A 394 12.91 1.96 7.46
C PHE A 394 12.69 2.03 5.95
N GLY A 395 13.27 1.10 5.18
CA GLY A 395 13.08 1.02 3.74
C GLY A 395 11.63 0.74 3.37
N ASP A 396 11.00 -0.23 4.01
CA ASP A 396 9.63 -0.66 3.71
C ASP A 396 8.61 0.45 4.03
N LEU A 397 8.70 1.06 5.21
CA LEU A 397 7.87 2.20 5.63
C LEU A 397 8.04 3.40 4.70
N ALA A 398 9.30 3.75 4.39
CA ALA A 398 9.56 4.89 3.51
C ALA A 398 9.04 4.63 2.09
N ARG A 399 9.15 3.40 1.57
CA ARG A 399 8.62 3.02 0.26
C ARG A 399 7.10 3.09 0.20
N MET A 400 6.42 2.52 1.20
CA MET A 400 4.95 2.56 1.27
C MET A 400 4.44 4.00 1.35
N ALA A 401 5.06 4.85 2.18
CA ALA A 401 4.71 6.26 2.25
C ALA A 401 4.99 7.01 0.92
N TYR A 402 6.15 6.76 0.30
CA TYR A 402 6.55 7.40 -0.95
C TYR A 402 5.59 7.08 -2.09
N ASN A 403 5.12 5.83 -2.17
CA ASN A 403 4.12 5.41 -3.15
C ASN A 403 2.73 6.04 -2.91
N GLN A 404 2.50 6.65 -1.75
CA GLN A 404 1.30 7.42 -1.40
C GLN A 404 1.52 8.94 -1.43
N GLY A 405 2.66 9.39 -1.96
CA GLY A 405 3.01 10.81 -2.11
C GLY A 405 3.75 11.43 -0.91
N GLU A 406 4.06 10.67 0.14
CA GLU A 406 4.80 11.17 1.31
C GLU A 406 6.28 10.77 1.24
N ASP A 407 7.18 11.76 1.15
CA ASP A 407 8.62 11.51 1.05
C ASP A 407 9.30 11.32 2.41
N LEU A 408 9.09 10.14 3.01
CA LEU A 408 9.81 9.73 4.21
C LEU A 408 11.30 9.44 3.98
N PHE A 409 11.73 9.20 2.74
CA PHE A 409 13.16 9.03 2.44
C PHE A 409 13.91 10.36 2.67
N ALA A 410 13.32 11.49 2.28
CA ALA A 410 13.90 12.81 2.50
C ALA A 410 13.84 13.31 3.96
N TYR A 411 13.09 12.63 4.83
CA TYR A 411 12.83 13.07 6.20
C TYR A 411 14.13 13.34 6.98
N ASP A 412 14.15 14.50 7.65
CA ASP A 412 15.23 14.96 8.54
C ASP A 412 16.63 14.83 7.91
N ASP A 413 16.78 15.44 6.73
CA ASP A 413 18.03 15.44 5.95
C ASP A 413 18.50 14.00 5.67
N ASN A 414 17.61 13.21 5.06
CA ASN A 414 17.81 11.80 4.71
C ASN A 414 18.26 10.94 5.90
N ARG A 415 17.59 11.05 7.05
CA ARG A 415 17.97 10.33 8.27
C ARG A 415 18.06 8.81 8.07
N ILE A 416 17.15 8.25 7.26
CA ILE A 416 17.14 6.83 6.89
C ILE A 416 18.42 6.45 6.11
N LEU A 417 18.87 7.29 5.17
CA LEU A 417 20.14 7.07 4.44
C LEU A 417 21.33 7.02 5.41
N LYS A 418 21.40 7.96 6.36
CA LYS A 418 22.47 8.00 7.38
C LYS A 418 22.49 6.74 8.23
N GLY A 419 21.31 6.23 8.61
CA GLY A 419 21.15 4.95 9.30
C GLY A 419 21.60 3.75 8.47
N ALA A 420 21.18 3.70 7.21
CA ALA A 420 21.53 2.63 6.28
C ALA A 420 23.05 2.57 6.00
N GLU A 421 23.69 3.72 5.78
CA GLU A 421 25.15 3.85 5.61
C GLU A 421 25.91 3.35 6.84
N TYR A 422 25.48 3.74 8.05
CA TYR A 422 26.08 3.28 9.29
C TYR A 422 26.01 1.75 9.41
N ALA A 423 24.82 1.18 9.20
CA ALA A 423 24.60 -0.25 9.29
C ALA A 423 25.39 -1.02 8.23
N ALA A 424 25.43 -0.53 6.98
CA ALA A 424 26.17 -1.13 5.88
C ALA A 424 27.69 -1.10 6.10
N LYS A 425 28.23 0.04 6.58
CA LYS A 425 29.65 0.20 6.92
C LYS A 425 30.08 -0.81 7.98
N TYR A 426 29.26 -0.98 9.02
CA TYR A 426 29.60 -1.91 10.10
C TYR A 426 29.38 -3.37 9.71
N ASN A 427 28.23 -3.72 9.14
CA ASN A 427 27.84 -5.11 8.93
C ASN A 427 28.41 -5.72 7.65
N VAL A 428 28.51 -4.93 6.58
CA VAL A 428 28.83 -5.48 5.25
C VAL A 428 30.26 -5.15 4.85
N ALA A 429 30.65 -3.87 4.96
CA ALA A 429 32.04 -3.48 4.72
C ALA A 429 32.98 -3.95 5.85
N SER A 430 32.44 -4.48 6.95
CA SER A 430 33.21 -4.98 8.10
C SER A 430 34.17 -3.93 8.70
N LEU A 431 33.82 -2.65 8.60
CA LEU A 431 34.62 -1.54 9.14
C LEU A 431 34.12 -1.09 10.51
N SER A 432 34.95 -0.37 11.25
CA SER A 432 34.53 0.27 12.50
C SER A 432 33.59 1.46 12.24
N VAL A 433 32.66 1.67 13.16
CA VAL A 433 31.80 2.85 13.22
C VAL A 433 31.92 3.49 14.61
N PRO A 434 31.76 4.83 14.73
CA PRO A 434 31.66 5.46 16.03
C PRO A 434 30.42 4.96 16.78
N TYR A 435 30.42 5.01 18.11
CA TYR A 435 29.30 4.57 18.92
C TYR A 435 29.09 5.50 20.11
N GLU A 436 27.92 6.13 20.17
CA GLU A 436 27.42 6.83 21.34
C GLU A 436 26.79 5.78 22.29
N PRO A 437 26.99 5.85 23.62
CA PRO A 437 26.31 4.96 24.56
C PRO A 437 24.79 5.15 24.57
N TYR A 438 24.05 4.04 24.58
CA TYR A 438 22.59 4.03 24.67
C TYR A 438 22.12 3.46 26.02
N ASN A 439 21.08 4.07 26.61
CA ASN A 439 20.41 3.56 27.80
C ASN A 439 18.90 3.76 27.68
N ASN A 440 18.12 2.75 28.08
CA ASN A 440 16.66 2.83 28.11
C ASN A 440 16.11 3.03 29.54
N CYS A 441 14.79 3.15 29.67
CA CYS A 441 14.12 3.33 30.97
C CYS A 441 14.25 2.14 31.93
N ASP A 442 14.61 0.95 31.47
CA ASP A 442 14.89 -0.22 32.30
C ASP A 442 16.35 -0.29 32.78
N ASN A 443 17.16 0.72 32.44
CA ASN A 443 18.61 0.76 32.67
C ASN A 443 19.39 -0.33 31.93
N VAL A 444 18.89 -0.78 30.77
CA VAL A 444 19.65 -1.62 29.85
C VAL A 444 20.66 -0.73 29.13
N ASN A 445 21.88 -0.70 29.68
CA ASN A 445 22.98 0.13 29.21
C ASN A 445 23.81 -0.59 28.15
N GLN A 446 23.97 0.03 26.99
CA GLN A 446 24.83 -0.43 25.90
C GLN A 446 25.91 0.60 25.66
N THR A 447 27.12 0.32 26.15
CA THR A 447 28.25 1.25 26.11
C THR A 447 29.13 1.09 24.87
N VAL A 448 28.92 0.01 24.10
CA VAL A 448 29.66 -0.30 22.88
C VAL A 448 28.70 -0.87 21.83
N ILE A 449 29.08 -0.76 20.56
CA ILE A 449 28.41 -1.48 19.48
C ILE A 449 28.59 -3.00 19.67
N SER A 450 27.54 -3.77 19.41
CA SER A 450 27.57 -5.24 19.51
C SER A 450 28.10 -5.86 18.21
N ASP A 451 28.93 -6.88 18.32
CA ASP A 451 29.37 -7.72 17.20
C ASP A 451 28.50 -8.99 17.04
N VAL A 452 27.54 -9.21 17.94
CA VAL A 452 26.61 -10.34 17.89
C VAL A 452 25.77 -10.26 16.61
N GLY A 453 25.84 -11.31 15.78
CA GLY A 453 25.13 -11.39 14.51
C GLY A 453 25.64 -10.43 13.44
N ARG A 454 26.85 -9.89 13.59
CA ARG A 454 27.43 -8.97 12.60
C ARG A 454 27.60 -9.68 11.26
N GLY A 455 27.10 -9.03 10.20
CA GLY A 455 27.11 -9.58 8.84
C GLY A 455 25.96 -10.55 8.56
N ASN A 456 24.95 -10.64 9.44
CA ASN A 456 23.73 -11.40 9.14
C ASN A 456 23.11 -10.93 7.82
N GLU A 457 22.84 -11.88 6.92
CA GLU A 457 22.28 -11.61 5.61
C GLU A 457 20.77 -11.36 5.69
N ARG A 458 20.29 -10.28 5.06
CA ARG A 458 18.86 -9.92 4.94
C ARG A 458 18.60 -9.20 3.60
N PRO A 459 17.40 -9.33 2.99
CA PRO A 459 17.05 -8.70 1.72
C PRO A 459 16.51 -7.28 1.91
N ILE A 460 17.35 -6.35 2.32
CA ILE A 460 16.93 -5.01 2.78
C ILE A 460 17.63 -3.85 2.05
N TRP A 461 18.61 -4.14 1.19
CA TRP A 461 19.52 -3.12 0.68
C TRP A 461 19.04 -2.51 -0.63
N GLU A 462 18.42 -3.30 -1.51
CA GLU A 462 18.07 -2.86 -2.86
C GLU A 462 17.04 -1.72 -2.87
N ASN A 463 16.07 -1.72 -1.94
CA ASN A 463 15.09 -0.64 -1.84
C ASN A 463 15.77 0.71 -1.58
N LEU A 464 16.60 0.75 -0.55
CA LEU A 464 17.34 1.94 -0.12
C LEU A 464 18.36 2.36 -1.16
N TYR A 465 19.12 1.41 -1.72
CA TYR A 465 20.12 1.67 -2.74
C TYR A 465 19.52 2.28 -4.01
N ASN A 466 18.46 1.66 -4.56
CA ASN A 466 17.87 2.17 -5.80
C ASN A 466 17.18 3.52 -5.59
N HIS A 467 16.58 3.76 -4.42
CA HIS A 467 16.06 5.09 -4.10
C HIS A 467 17.19 6.13 -4.01
N TYR A 468 18.12 5.98 -3.06
CA TYR A 468 19.08 7.05 -2.77
C TYR A 468 20.20 7.16 -3.82
N VAL A 469 20.76 6.04 -4.28
CA VAL A 469 21.96 6.07 -5.13
C VAL A 469 21.57 6.15 -6.60
N VAL A 470 20.65 5.28 -7.06
CA VAL A 470 20.30 5.22 -8.49
C VAL A 470 19.36 6.35 -8.89
N LYS A 471 18.24 6.51 -8.17
CA LYS A 471 17.21 7.52 -8.50
C LYS A 471 17.61 8.93 -8.09
N MET A 472 18.09 9.10 -6.85
CA MET A 472 18.42 10.43 -6.31
C MET A 472 19.88 10.86 -6.52
N GLY A 473 20.78 9.93 -6.89
CA GLY A 473 22.17 10.26 -7.22
C GLY A 473 23.08 10.57 -6.03
N TYR A 474 22.70 10.17 -4.80
CA TYR A 474 23.55 10.35 -3.62
C TYR A 474 24.80 9.45 -3.68
N ASP A 475 25.95 10.00 -3.30
CA ASP A 475 27.19 9.24 -3.11
C ASP A 475 27.17 8.53 -1.75
N SER A 476 26.74 7.27 -1.77
CA SER A 476 26.52 6.43 -0.59
C SER A 476 27.28 5.11 -0.75
N PRO A 477 28.60 5.10 -0.47
CA PRO A 477 29.49 4.01 -0.89
C PRO A 477 29.23 2.70 -0.15
N TYR A 478 28.83 2.73 1.13
CA TYR A 478 28.63 1.50 1.90
C TYR A 478 27.28 0.86 1.58
N LEU A 479 26.23 1.66 1.37
CA LEU A 479 24.92 1.22 0.92
C LEU A 479 25.02 0.62 -0.48
N LYS A 480 25.76 1.27 -1.39
CA LYS A 480 26.09 0.70 -2.70
C LYS A 480 26.82 -0.63 -2.56
N PHE A 481 27.87 -0.68 -1.75
CA PHE A 481 28.62 -1.90 -1.51
C PHE A 481 27.74 -3.03 -0.94
N ALA A 482 26.83 -2.70 -0.03
CA ALA A 482 25.90 -3.66 0.55
C ALA A 482 24.93 -4.23 -0.50
N ALA A 483 24.29 -3.37 -1.30
CA ALA A 483 23.40 -3.82 -2.36
C ALA A 483 24.13 -4.67 -3.41
N GLU A 484 25.33 -4.27 -3.83
CA GLU A 484 26.14 -5.05 -4.78
C GLU A 484 26.60 -6.40 -4.22
N THR A 485 26.84 -6.49 -2.91
CA THR A 485 27.29 -7.73 -2.25
C THR A 485 26.20 -8.78 -2.21
N TYR A 486 24.95 -8.39 -1.91
CA TYR A 486 23.85 -9.33 -1.73
C TYR A 486 22.97 -9.53 -2.97
N ARG A 487 23.21 -8.75 -4.03
CA ARG A 487 22.50 -8.89 -5.31
C ARG A 487 22.80 -10.26 -5.95
N ALA A 488 21.81 -11.03 -6.39
CA ALA A 488 20.38 -10.75 -6.34
C ALA A 488 19.73 -11.11 -4.99
N GLU A 489 19.02 -10.17 -4.38
CA GLU A 489 18.25 -10.37 -3.15
C GLU A 489 17.04 -11.29 -3.42
N GLY A 490 16.91 -12.36 -2.62
CA GLY A 490 15.69 -13.19 -2.55
C GLY A 490 14.69 -12.67 -1.51
N GLY A 491 13.79 -13.52 -1.05
CA GLY A 491 12.81 -13.17 0.00
C GLY A 491 12.57 -14.31 0.99
N GLY A 492 11.35 -14.39 1.53
CA GLY A 492 10.95 -15.48 2.43
C GLY A 492 11.32 -16.85 1.87
N GLY A 493 12.06 -17.64 2.65
CA GLY A 493 12.61 -18.94 2.24
C GLY A 493 14.07 -18.93 1.76
N ASP A 494 14.67 -17.76 1.52
CA ASP A 494 16.07 -17.65 1.06
C ASP A 494 17.08 -17.34 2.19
N TYR A 495 16.62 -16.92 3.38
CA TYR A 495 17.47 -16.43 4.48
C TYR A 495 17.31 -17.23 5.79
N GLY A 496 17.08 -18.53 5.66
CA GLY A 496 16.89 -19.46 6.78
C GLY A 496 15.43 -19.68 7.18
N PRO A 497 15.13 -20.70 8.01
CA PRO A 497 13.77 -21.16 8.26
C PRO A 497 13.03 -20.40 9.38
N ASN A 498 13.73 -19.52 10.10
CA ASN A 498 13.19 -18.80 11.25
C ASN A 498 12.62 -17.45 10.83
N SER A 499 11.82 -16.79 11.70
CA SER A 499 11.23 -15.46 11.46
C SER A 499 12.21 -14.47 10.84
N GLY A 500 13.48 -14.47 11.30
CA GLY A 500 14.55 -13.62 10.76
C GLY A 500 14.66 -13.61 9.22
N GLY A 501 14.49 -14.77 8.58
CA GLY A 501 14.56 -14.91 7.13
C GLY A 501 13.28 -14.51 6.38
N PHE A 502 12.24 -14.15 7.13
CA PHE A 502 10.92 -13.78 6.64
C PHE A 502 10.45 -12.42 7.14
N ASP A 503 11.16 -11.74 8.05
CA ASP A 503 10.70 -10.47 8.62
C ASP A 503 10.55 -9.36 7.54
N SER A 504 11.25 -9.50 6.40
CA SER A 504 11.13 -8.65 5.20
C SER A 504 10.61 -9.48 4.01
N LEU A 505 9.74 -8.89 3.19
CA LEU A 505 9.20 -9.55 1.99
C LEU A 505 10.27 -9.83 0.92
N GLY A 506 11.29 -8.96 0.83
CA GLY A 506 12.48 -9.16 -0.01
C GLY A 506 12.23 -9.02 -1.50
N PHE A 507 13.01 -9.77 -2.29
CA PHE A 507 13.10 -9.69 -3.76
C PHE A 507 13.48 -8.30 -4.29
N GLY A 508 14.24 -7.53 -3.50
CA GLY A 508 14.50 -6.13 -3.80
C GLY A 508 15.22 -5.88 -5.13
N THR A 509 16.09 -6.80 -5.57
CA THR A 509 16.73 -6.73 -6.89
C THR A 509 15.70 -6.77 -8.03
N LEU A 510 14.64 -7.56 -7.88
CA LEU A 510 13.55 -7.60 -8.84
C LEU A 510 12.66 -6.35 -8.70
N LEU A 511 12.23 -6.05 -7.47
CA LEU A 511 11.13 -5.12 -7.21
C LEU A 511 11.53 -3.65 -7.26
N TYR A 512 12.77 -3.31 -6.90
CA TYR A 512 13.18 -1.93 -6.65
C TYR A 512 14.24 -1.41 -7.61
N SER A 513 14.83 -2.26 -8.46
CA SER A 513 15.78 -1.81 -9.49
C SER A 513 15.12 -0.78 -10.41
N GLU A 514 15.83 0.31 -10.69
CA GLU A 514 15.40 1.45 -11.53
C GLU A 514 16.10 1.48 -12.90
#